data_AF-A0A3S1K4K8-F1
#
_entry.id   AF-A0A3S1K4K8-F1
#
_cell.length_a   1.000
_cell.length_b   1.000
_cell.length_c   1.000
_cell.angle_alpha   90.00
_cell.angle_beta   90.00
_cell.angle_gamma   90.00
#
_symmetry.space_group_name_H-M   'P 1'
#
loop_
_entity.id
_entity.type
_entity.pdbx_description
1 polymer ?
#
loop_
_entity_poly.entity_id
_entity_poly.type
_entity_poly.pdbx_seq_one_letter_code
_entity_poly.pdbx_strand_id
1 'polypeptide(L)'
;MSDLFDDAAPRQRLAIGVETGQVMTVLGPLPVEEMGITLMHEHILLDGARSWKCPCHPDDLALAEQPVNIEIIGELRMNPYANRDNVSLDDSDLALSELQRYRALGGHTVVDATNIGIGREPEKLARISRMSGLKIVMGTGFYLEHTHPE
;
A
#
# COMPACT_ATOMS: atom_id res chain seq x y z
N MET A 1 9.32 36.45 -4.77
CA MET A 1 9.05 35.56 -5.92
C MET A 1 10.40 35.13 -6.52
N SER A 2 11.28 34.54 -5.71
CA SER A 2 12.67 34.25 -6.07
C SER A 2 13.12 32.82 -5.76
N ASP A 3 12.32 32.02 -5.05
CA ASP A 3 12.84 30.78 -4.44
C ASP A 3 12.30 29.51 -5.13
N LEU A 4 11.66 29.65 -6.30
CA LEU A 4 11.07 28.52 -7.05
C LEU A 4 12.10 27.70 -7.85
N PHE A 5 13.38 28.12 -7.90
CA PHE A 5 14.43 27.47 -8.68
C PHE A 5 15.73 27.22 -7.89
N ASP A 6 15.74 27.41 -6.57
CA ASP A 6 16.97 27.30 -5.75
C ASP A 6 17.38 25.85 -5.41
N ASP A 7 16.61 24.86 -5.84
CA ASP A 7 16.90 23.43 -5.65
C ASP A 7 17.90 22.86 -6.70
N ALA A 8 18.76 23.72 -7.26
CA ALA A 8 19.66 23.40 -8.38
C ALA A 8 20.99 22.72 -7.97
N ALA A 9 21.12 22.26 -6.72
CA ALA A 9 22.22 21.37 -6.37
C ALA A 9 21.92 19.97 -6.96
N PRO A 10 22.80 19.39 -7.81
CA PRO A 10 22.60 18.03 -8.28
C PRO A 10 22.49 17.09 -7.08
N ARG A 11 21.34 16.43 -6.91
CA ARG A 11 21.20 15.43 -5.85
C ARG A 11 22.27 14.36 -6.04
N GLN A 12 23.09 14.17 -5.01
CA GLN A 12 24.12 13.13 -5.01
C GLN A 12 23.46 11.79 -5.34
N ARG A 13 23.90 11.15 -6.43
CA ARG A 13 23.42 9.81 -6.77
C ARG A 13 24.09 8.82 -5.82
N LEU A 14 23.27 8.17 -5.01
CA LEU A 14 23.73 7.02 -4.24
C LEU A 14 23.98 5.83 -5.16
N ALA A 15 24.92 4.98 -4.78
CA ALA A 15 25.07 3.68 -5.43
C ALA A 15 23.78 2.86 -5.23
N ILE A 16 23.54 1.90 -6.12
CA ILE A 16 22.40 0.98 -6.04
C ILE A 16 22.90 -0.32 -5.42
N GLY A 17 22.19 -0.81 -4.41
CA GLY A 17 22.47 -2.11 -3.79
C GLY A 17 22.43 -2.09 -2.28
N VAL A 18 22.41 -3.28 -1.69
CA VAL A 18 22.29 -3.48 -0.23
C VAL A 18 23.53 -3.03 0.55
N GLU A 19 24.70 -3.00 -0.09
CA GLU A 19 25.97 -2.57 0.51
C GLU A 19 26.05 -1.06 0.78
N THR A 20 25.04 -0.29 0.36
CA THR A 20 25.01 1.17 0.54
C THR A 20 24.71 1.60 1.98
N GLY A 21 24.14 0.70 2.79
CA GLY A 21 23.58 1.06 4.09
C GLY A 21 22.39 2.02 4.00
N GLN A 22 21.73 2.09 2.83
CA GLN A 22 20.60 2.98 2.56
C GLN A 22 19.38 2.18 2.12
N VAL A 23 18.19 2.66 2.48
CA VAL A 23 16.91 2.17 1.97
C VAL A 23 16.20 3.30 1.23
N MET A 24 15.64 2.99 0.05
CA MET A 24 14.87 3.94 -0.72
C MET A 24 13.41 3.93 -0.26
N THR A 25 12.95 5.05 0.29
CA THR A 25 11.52 5.28 0.56
C THR A 25 10.88 6.07 -0.57
N VAL A 26 9.55 6.18 -0.55
CA VAL A 26 8.79 7.06 -1.46
C VAL A 26 9.15 8.55 -1.31
N LEU A 27 9.86 8.93 -0.23
CA LEU A 27 10.34 10.30 0.00
C LEU A 27 11.83 10.48 -0.27
N GLY A 28 12.54 9.42 -0.64
CA GLY A 28 13.99 9.42 -0.87
C GLY A 28 14.74 8.41 -0.01
N PRO A 29 16.08 8.34 -0.19
CA PRO A 29 16.93 7.42 0.56
C PRO A 29 17.11 7.86 2.01
N LEU A 30 17.27 6.90 2.92
CA LEU A 30 17.67 7.12 4.30
C LEU A 30 18.56 5.98 4.84
N PRO A 31 19.37 6.21 5.89
CA PRO A 31 20.19 5.18 6.51
C PRO A 31 19.36 4.03 7.08
N VAL A 32 19.75 2.78 6.85
CA VAL A 32 19.01 1.59 7.35
C VAL A 32 18.83 1.58 8.87
N GLU A 33 19.76 2.16 9.63
CA GLU A 33 19.65 2.30 11.09
C GLU A 33 18.45 3.12 11.54
N GLU A 34 17.92 3.99 10.68
CA GLU A 34 16.73 4.78 11.01
C GLU A 34 15.41 4.08 10.65
N MET A 35 15.41 2.86 10.09
CA MET A 35 14.18 2.16 9.74
C MET A 35 13.31 1.85 10.97
N GLY A 36 13.92 1.64 12.13
CA GLY A 36 13.20 1.35 13.38
C GLY A 36 12.29 0.12 13.28
N ILE A 37 11.22 0.11 14.09
CA ILE A 37 10.20 -0.95 14.04
C ILE A 37 9.53 -0.91 12.66
N THR A 38 9.57 -2.04 11.95
CA THR A 38 9.17 -2.12 10.53
C THR A 38 8.18 -3.25 10.30
N LEU A 39 7.07 -2.96 9.60
CA LEU A 39 6.23 -3.97 8.96
C LEU A 39 6.78 -4.25 7.56
N MET A 40 7.23 -5.48 7.33
CA MET A 40 8.03 -5.85 6.15
C MET A 40 7.20 -6.25 4.92
N HIS A 41 5.90 -6.46 5.05
CA HIS A 41 5.03 -6.87 3.95
C HIS A 41 3.59 -6.45 4.24
N GLU A 42 3.19 -5.30 3.72
CA GLU A 42 1.82 -4.80 3.83
C GLU A 42 1.30 -4.34 2.46
N HIS A 43 -0.01 -4.15 2.36
CA HIS A 43 -0.64 -3.45 1.25
C HIS A 43 -1.37 -2.24 1.83
N ILE A 44 -0.89 -1.03 1.56
CA ILE A 44 -1.51 0.20 2.08
C ILE A 44 -2.74 0.55 1.23
N LEU A 45 -2.61 0.36 -0.08
CA LEU A 45 -3.68 0.41 -1.06
C LEU A 45 -3.54 -0.80 -1.98
N LEU A 46 -4.67 -1.34 -2.43
CA LEU A 46 -4.74 -2.56 -3.22
C LEU A 46 -5.97 -2.57 -4.13
N ASP A 47 -5.75 -2.79 -5.42
CA ASP A 47 -6.83 -3.13 -6.36
C ASP A 47 -7.00 -4.65 -6.44
N GLY A 48 -8.04 -5.17 -5.78
CA GLY A 48 -8.37 -6.59 -5.76
C GLY A 48 -9.33 -7.02 -6.86
N ALA A 49 -9.72 -6.14 -7.78
CA ALA A 49 -10.80 -6.42 -8.75
C ALA A 49 -10.51 -7.65 -9.61
N ARG A 50 -9.24 -7.92 -9.94
CA ARG A 50 -8.82 -9.09 -10.74
C ARG A 50 -8.81 -10.40 -9.96
N SER A 51 -8.80 -10.35 -8.63
CA SER A 51 -8.87 -11.54 -7.77
C SER A 51 -10.31 -11.89 -7.39
N TRP A 52 -11.23 -10.92 -7.45
CA TRP A 52 -12.65 -11.15 -7.22
C TRP A 52 -13.32 -11.82 -8.42
N LYS A 53 -14.27 -12.72 -8.15
CA LYS A 53 -15.05 -13.40 -9.16
C LYS A 53 -16.53 -13.19 -8.87
N CYS A 54 -17.26 -12.73 -9.88
CA CYS A 54 -18.71 -12.61 -9.81
C CYS A 54 -19.34 -13.99 -9.52
N PRO A 55 -20.21 -14.10 -8.51
CA PRO A 55 -20.87 -15.36 -8.23
C PRO A 55 -21.79 -15.77 -9.39
N CYS A 56 -21.95 -17.08 -9.58
CA CYS A 56 -22.82 -17.62 -10.63
C CYS A 56 -24.29 -17.73 -10.21
N HIS A 57 -24.58 -17.77 -8.90
CA HIS A 57 -25.93 -17.90 -8.37
C HIS A 57 -26.49 -16.54 -7.92
N PRO A 58 -27.73 -16.16 -8.32
CA PRO A 58 -28.32 -14.88 -7.94
C PRO A 58 -28.42 -14.65 -6.43
N ASP A 59 -28.56 -15.73 -5.65
CA ASP A 59 -28.70 -15.66 -4.19
C ASP A 59 -27.43 -15.12 -3.50
N ASP A 60 -26.27 -15.28 -4.14
CA ASP A 60 -24.98 -14.83 -3.60
C ASP A 60 -24.68 -13.36 -3.93
N LEU A 61 -25.46 -12.74 -4.84
CA LEU A 61 -25.20 -11.36 -5.28
C LEU A 61 -25.33 -10.34 -4.15
N ALA A 62 -26.25 -10.58 -3.21
CA ALA A 62 -26.42 -9.72 -2.05
C ALA A 62 -25.15 -9.70 -1.20
N LEU A 63 -24.56 -10.86 -0.93
CA LEU A 63 -23.29 -10.97 -0.21
C LEU A 63 -22.14 -10.36 -1.02
N ALA A 64 -22.15 -10.54 -2.35
CA ALA A 64 -21.01 -10.16 -3.19
C ALA A 64 -20.83 -8.65 -3.40
N GLU A 65 -21.92 -7.88 -3.41
CA GLU A 65 -21.89 -6.46 -3.81
C GLU A 65 -22.18 -5.47 -2.66
N GLN A 66 -22.74 -5.92 -1.52
CA GLN A 66 -22.99 -5.02 -0.39
C GLN A 66 -21.68 -4.60 0.31
N PRO A 67 -21.62 -3.41 0.94
CA PRO A 67 -20.45 -3.02 1.74
C PRO A 67 -20.20 -3.95 2.91
N VAL A 68 -18.94 -4.08 3.32
CA VAL A 68 -18.55 -4.82 4.52
C VAL A 68 -19.24 -4.23 5.75
N ASN A 69 -19.93 -5.08 6.51
CA ASN A 69 -20.66 -4.70 7.71
C ASN A 69 -20.66 -5.85 8.72
N ILE A 70 -21.11 -5.58 9.95
CA ILE A 70 -21.03 -6.54 11.06
C ILE A 70 -21.90 -7.78 10.82
N GLU A 71 -23.00 -7.64 10.07
CA GLU A 71 -23.96 -8.69 9.78
C GLU A 71 -23.36 -9.79 8.88
N ILE A 72 -22.33 -9.48 8.08
CA ILE A 72 -21.73 -10.43 7.11
C ILE A 72 -20.32 -10.88 7.44
N ILE A 73 -19.71 -10.40 8.53
CA ILE A 73 -18.35 -10.79 8.93
C ILE A 73 -18.19 -12.31 9.06
N GLY A 74 -19.23 -13.03 9.48
CA GLY A 74 -19.21 -14.50 9.55
C GLY A 74 -18.91 -15.15 8.18
N GLU A 75 -19.63 -14.72 7.15
CA GLU A 75 -19.46 -15.22 5.77
C GLU A 75 -18.08 -14.85 5.21
N LEU A 76 -17.64 -13.60 5.41
CA LEU A 76 -16.36 -13.13 4.89
C LEU A 76 -15.15 -13.83 5.53
N ARG A 77 -15.27 -14.28 6.78
CA ARG A 77 -14.23 -15.10 7.43
C ARG A 77 -14.09 -16.48 6.81
N MET A 78 -15.16 -17.00 6.20
CA MET A 78 -15.15 -18.30 5.52
C MET A 78 -14.71 -18.17 4.06
N ASN A 79 -15.08 -17.08 3.39
CA ASN A 79 -14.66 -16.78 2.02
C ASN A 79 -14.44 -15.27 1.82
N PRO A 80 -13.23 -14.74 2.06
CA PRO A 80 -12.96 -13.31 1.97
C PRO A 80 -13.06 -12.76 0.54
N TYR A 81 -12.91 -13.63 -0.48
CA TYR A 81 -13.01 -13.24 -1.89
C TYR A 81 -14.44 -13.22 -2.43
N ALA A 82 -15.44 -13.57 -1.61
CA ALA A 82 -16.85 -13.55 -2.03
C ALA A 82 -17.38 -12.15 -2.30
N ASN A 83 -16.81 -11.14 -1.63
CA ASN A 83 -17.33 -9.78 -1.61
C ASN A 83 -16.35 -8.81 -2.27
N ARG A 84 -16.87 -7.96 -3.15
CA ARG A 84 -16.08 -7.01 -3.93
C ARG A 84 -15.45 -5.91 -3.08
N ASP A 85 -16.19 -5.41 -2.09
CA ASP A 85 -15.75 -4.37 -1.17
C ASP A 85 -14.58 -4.87 -0.30
N ASN A 86 -14.66 -6.12 0.18
CA ASN A 86 -13.65 -6.73 1.03
C ASN A 86 -12.29 -7.01 0.34
N VAL A 87 -12.27 -7.23 -0.97
CA VAL A 87 -11.03 -7.59 -1.68
C VAL A 87 -10.15 -6.39 -2.02
N SER A 88 -10.64 -5.17 -1.85
CA SER A 88 -9.94 -3.95 -2.26
C SER A 88 -9.62 -3.07 -1.04
N LEU A 89 -8.53 -2.32 -1.15
CA LEU A 89 -8.12 -1.29 -0.18
C LEU A 89 -7.97 0.02 -0.96
N ASP A 90 -9.06 0.78 -1.09
CA ASP A 90 -9.13 1.97 -1.94
C ASP A 90 -9.39 3.29 -1.18
N ASP A 91 -9.77 3.21 0.10
CA ASP A 91 -9.93 4.36 0.99
C ASP A 91 -8.59 4.81 1.60
N SER A 92 -8.03 5.89 1.05
CA SER A 92 -6.76 6.47 1.51
C SER A 92 -6.85 7.13 2.90
N ASP A 93 -8.01 7.65 3.28
CA ASP A 93 -8.19 8.29 4.59
C ASP A 93 -8.30 7.23 5.68
N LEU A 94 -9.00 6.13 5.40
CA LEU A 94 -9.02 4.95 6.27
C LEU A 94 -7.61 4.38 6.44
N ALA A 95 -6.90 4.12 5.34
CA ALA A 95 -5.53 3.59 5.37
C ALA A 95 -4.58 4.49 6.19
N LEU A 96 -4.67 5.82 6.02
CA LEU A 96 -3.92 6.77 6.83
C LEU A 96 -4.26 6.64 8.33
N SER A 97 -5.55 6.53 8.68
CA SER A 97 -5.98 6.41 10.08
C SER A 97 -5.49 5.12 10.74
N GLU A 98 -5.44 4.00 10.00
CA GLU A 98 -4.92 2.73 10.49
C GLU A 98 -3.41 2.78 10.69
N LEU A 99 -2.69 3.36 9.73
CA LEU A 99 -1.25 3.58 9.84
C LEU A 99 -0.88 4.52 10.99
N GLN A 100 -1.71 5.52 11.31
CA GLN A 100 -1.51 6.38 12.48
C GLN A 100 -1.59 5.58 13.79
N ARG A 101 -2.41 4.52 13.86
CA ARG A 101 -2.43 3.61 15.03
C ARG A 101 -1.11 2.85 15.14
N TYR A 102 -0.60 2.32 14.03
CA TYR A 102 0.72 1.69 14.00
C TYR A 102 1.82 2.67 14.45
N ARG A 103 1.80 3.90 13.94
CA ARG A 103 2.74 4.94 14.36
C ARG A 103 2.66 5.23 15.86
N ALA A 104 1.45 5.35 16.40
CA ALA A 104 1.22 5.61 17.83
C ALA A 104 1.75 4.49 18.74
N LEU A 105 1.81 3.25 18.25
CA LEU A 105 2.39 2.10 18.95
C LEU A 105 3.92 1.99 18.79
N GLY A 106 4.57 3.01 18.22
CA GLY A 106 6.02 3.03 18.01
C GLY A 106 6.48 2.47 16.67
N GLY A 107 5.55 2.24 15.73
CA GLY A 107 5.89 1.90 14.34
C GLY A 107 6.67 3.01 13.65
N HIS A 108 7.61 2.66 12.76
CA HIS A 108 8.45 3.63 12.06
C HIS A 108 8.36 3.48 10.54
N THR A 109 8.37 2.24 10.05
CA THR A 109 8.48 1.95 8.62
C THR A 109 7.47 0.90 8.18
N VAL A 110 6.93 1.06 6.98
CA VAL A 110 6.10 0.06 6.30
C VAL A 110 6.68 -0.21 4.92
N VAL A 111 6.79 -1.48 4.57
CA VAL A 111 7.14 -1.93 3.22
C VAL A 111 5.85 -2.30 2.52
N ASP A 112 5.46 -1.50 1.54
CA ASP A 112 4.30 -1.74 0.69
C ASP A 112 4.68 -2.68 -0.46
N ALA A 113 4.09 -3.87 -0.46
CA ALA A 113 4.36 -4.92 -1.43
C ALA A 113 3.42 -4.85 -2.67
N THR A 114 2.57 -3.83 -2.77
CA THR A 114 1.71 -3.62 -3.93
C THR A 114 2.57 -3.28 -5.15
N ASN A 115 2.41 -4.05 -6.22
CA ASN A 115 3.26 -4.00 -7.40
C ASN A 115 2.43 -3.84 -8.69
N ILE A 116 3.04 -4.10 -9.86
CA ILE A 116 2.36 -3.96 -11.14
C ILE A 116 1.33 -5.09 -11.29
N GLY A 117 0.06 -4.70 -11.45
CA GLY A 117 -1.09 -5.59 -11.64
C GLY A 117 -2.15 -5.48 -10.54
N ILE A 118 -1.81 -4.92 -9.38
CA ILE A 118 -2.67 -4.86 -8.19
C ILE A 118 -2.79 -3.46 -7.57
N GLY A 119 -2.60 -2.40 -8.37
CA GLY A 119 -2.94 -1.03 -7.96
C GLY A 119 -1.83 -0.22 -7.26
N ARG A 120 -0.55 -0.39 -7.63
CA ARG A 120 0.54 0.43 -7.05
C ARG A 120 0.41 1.92 -7.40
N GLU A 121 0.31 2.79 -6.39
CA GLU A 121 0.14 4.24 -6.54
C GLU A 121 1.23 5.08 -5.80
N PRO A 122 2.37 5.41 -6.46
CA PRO A 122 3.50 6.08 -5.80
C PRO A 122 3.17 7.44 -5.18
N GLU A 123 2.32 8.25 -5.83
CA GLU A 123 1.96 9.58 -5.35
C GLU A 123 1.12 9.53 -4.08
N LYS A 124 0.18 8.57 -4.00
CA LYS A 124 -0.63 8.34 -2.79
C LYS A 124 0.24 7.85 -1.64
N LEU A 125 1.16 6.92 -1.89
CA LEU A 125 2.12 6.47 -0.88
C LEU A 125 3.00 7.60 -0.36
N ALA A 126 3.49 8.49 -1.24
CA ALA A 126 4.24 9.67 -0.83
C ALA A 126 3.40 10.63 0.04
N ARG A 127 2.14 10.85 -0.31
CA ARG A 127 1.20 11.64 0.51
C ARG A 127 0.98 11.00 1.88
N ILE A 128 0.68 9.70 1.94
CA ILE A 128 0.45 8.96 3.18
C ILE A 128 1.72 8.98 4.06
N SER A 129 2.91 8.81 3.49
CA SER A 129 4.18 8.89 4.24
C SER A 129 4.34 10.26 4.92
N ARG A 130 4.03 11.36 4.21
CA ARG A 130 4.07 12.72 4.78
C ARG A 130 3.04 12.93 5.89
N MET A 131 1.83 12.44 5.70
CA MET A 131 0.72 12.67 6.63
C MET A 131 0.78 11.77 7.88
N SER A 132 1.27 10.55 7.74
CA SER A 132 1.41 9.59 8.87
C SER A 132 2.70 9.78 9.65
N GLY A 133 3.73 10.38 9.05
CA GLY A 133 5.08 10.42 9.60
C GLY A 133 5.81 9.06 9.57
N LEU A 134 5.26 8.07 8.85
CA LEU A 134 5.90 6.79 8.60
C LEU A 134 6.80 6.86 7.37
N LYS A 135 7.87 6.08 7.41
CA LYS A 135 8.73 5.79 6.26
C LYS A 135 8.04 4.70 5.43
N ILE A 136 7.82 4.92 4.14
CA ILE A 136 7.19 3.92 3.26
C ILE A 136 8.18 3.49 2.20
N VAL A 137 8.52 2.20 2.18
CA VAL A 137 9.30 1.56 1.11
C VAL A 137 8.33 0.98 0.10
N MET A 138 8.43 1.36 -1.16
CA MET A 138 7.53 0.90 -2.21
C MET A 138 8.15 -0.26 -2.99
N GLY A 139 7.40 -1.36 -3.09
CA GLY A 139 7.75 -2.53 -3.87
C GLY A 139 7.71 -2.33 -5.38
N THR A 140 8.22 -3.32 -6.11
CA THR A 140 8.21 -3.36 -7.57
C THR A 140 8.16 -4.80 -8.09
N GLY A 141 8.08 -4.95 -9.40
CA GLY A 141 7.89 -6.23 -10.08
C GLY A 141 6.44 -6.46 -10.48
N PHE A 142 6.16 -7.66 -10.98
CA PHE A 142 4.82 -8.12 -11.35
C PHE A 142 4.28 -9.08 -10.28
N TYR A 143 2.96 -9.07 -10.08
CA TYR A 143 2.28 -10.04 -9.23
C TYR A 143 2.03 -11.36 -9.97
N LEU A 144 0.95 -12.06 -9.62
CA LEU A 144 0.51 -13.30 -10.27
C LEU A 144 0.09 -13.05 -11.72
N GLU A 145 0.33 -14.04 -12.58
CA GLU A 145 0.11 -13.98 -14.04
C GLU A 145 -1.23 -13.35 -14.46
N HIS A 146 -2.34 -13.75 -13.82
CA HIS A 146 -3.68 -13.25 -14.16
C HIS A 146 -3.89 -11.74 -13.88
N THR A 147 -2.98 -11.11 -13.15
CA THR A 147 -3.01 -9.67 -12.85
C THR A 147 -2.09 -8.85 -13.74
N HIS A 148 -1.31 -9.48 -14.63
CA HIS A 148 -0.38 -8.76 -15.50
C HIS A 148 -1.14 -7.83 -16.47
N PRO A 149 -0.58 -6.65 -16.80
CA PRO A 149 -1.11 -5.80 -17.87
C PRO A 149 -1.14 -6.54 -19.21
N GLU A 150 -2.05 -6.14 -20.11
CA GLU A 150 -2.03 -6.57 -21.51
C GLU A 150 -0.83 -5.97 -22.28
#